data_AF-A0A0C3KQ72-F1
#
_entry.id   AF-A0A0C3KQ72-F1
#
_cell.length_a   1.000
_cell.length_b   1.000
_cell.length_c   1.000
_cell.angle_alpha   90.00
_cell.angle_beta   90.00
_cell.angle_gamma   90.00
#
_symmetry.space_group_name_H-M   'P 1'
#
loop_
_entity.id
_entity.type
_entity.pdbx_description
1 polymer ?
#
loop_
_entity_poly.entity_id
_entity_poly.type
_entity_poly.pdbx_seq_one_letter_code
_entity_poly.pdbx_strand_id
1 'polypeptide(L)'
;MSTTTVFGFFALSGSQRVQSSRPGATSKTYHCLYDTTVQCTSGVIFPAQLRVYSPFNDTVHIDDTVTFVVARTYIPKWHFLIVHAHLSSVLGS
;
A
#
# COMPACT_ATOMS: atom_id res chain seq x y z
N MET A 1 -10.13 -7.79 15.24
CA MET A 1 -9.11 -7.05 14.47
C MET A 1 -9.70 -5.71 14.11
N SER A 2 -9.05 -4.59 14.46
CA SER A 2 -9.57 -3.27 14.10
C SER A 2 -9.07 -2.89 12.72
N THR A 3 -9.96 -2.32 11.91
CA THR A 3 -9.65 -1.81 10.57
C THR A 3 -10.11 -0.36 10.49
N THR A 4 -9.26 0.50 9.94
CA THR A 4 -9.55 1.92 9.72
C THR A 4 -9.42 2.23 8.24
N THR A 5 -10.24 3.16 7.73
CA THR A 5 -10.05 3.67 6.37
C THR A 5 -9.18 4.91 6.44
N VAL A 6 -8.13 4.96 5.64
CA VAL A 6 -7.27 6.14 5.49
C VAL A 6 -7.36 6.62 4.05
N PHE A 7 -7.32 7.94 3.88
CA PHE A 7 -7.18 8.57 2.57
C PHE A 7 -6.17 9.71 2.68
N GLY A 8 -5.34 9.88 1.66
CA GLY A 8 -4.32 10.91 1.67
C GLY A 8 -3.20 10.67 0.68
N PHE A 9 -2.17 11.51 0.78
CA PHE A 9 -0.97 11.41 -0.04
C PHE A 9 0.07 10.54 0.65
N PHE A 10 0.62 9.58 -0.08
CA PHE A 10 1.66 8.67 0.39
C PHE A 10 2.87 8.77 -0.54
N ALA A 11 4.04 8.99 0.05
CA ALA A 11 5.30 8.89 -0.64
C ALA A 11 5.69 7.41 -0.75
N LEU A 12 6.01 6.96 -1.95
CA LEU A 12 6.32 5.57 -2.26
C LEU A 12 7.83 5.37 -2.39
N SER A 13 8.34 4.31 -1.78
CA SER A 13 9.70 3.81 -2.02
C SER A 13 9.75 2.28 -1.94
N GLY A 14 10.88 1.68 -2.34
CA GLY A 14 11.11 0.25 -2.16
C GLY A 14 10.14 -0.61 -2.97
N SER A 15 9.78 -0.16 -4.18
CA SER A 15 8.75 -0.81 -4.98
C SER A 15 9.05 -2.30 -5.25
N GLN A 16 8.14 -3.18 -4.87
CA GLN A 16 8.28 -4.63 -5.08
C GLN A 16 6.98 -5.25 -5.58
N ARG A 17 7.01 -5.91 -6.73
CA ARG A 17 5.88 -6.70 -7.21
C ARG A 17 5.87 -8.10 -6.58
N VAL A 18 4.75 -8.48 -5.98
CA VAL A 18 4.56 -9.77 -5.34
C VAL A 18 3.35 -10.48 -5.92
N GLN A 19 3.50 -11.76 -6.22
CA GLN A 19 2.41 -12.64 -6.59
C GLN A 19 1.90 -13.36 -5.35
N SER A 20 0.59 -13.35 -5.13
CA SER A 20 -0.08 -14.16 -4.12
C SER A 20 -1.04 -15.15 -4.79
N SER A 21 -1.05 -16.38 -4.29
CA SER A 21 -2.03 -17.40 -4.67
C SER A 21 -2.71 -17.89 -3.40
N ARG A 22 -4.04 -17.86 -3.36
CA ARG A 22 -4.77 -18.53 -2.29
C ARG A 22 -4.66 -20.05 -2.47
N PRO A 23 -4.55 -20.84 -1.39
CA PRO A 23 -4.59 -22.29 -1.48
C PRO A 23 -5.85 -22.75 -2.24
N GLY A 24 -5.68 -23.52 -3.31
CA GLY A 24 -6.78 -24.00 -4.16
C GLY A 24 -7.32 -23.03 -5.21
N ALA A 25 -6.76 -21.81 -5.33
CA ALA A 25 -7.15 -20.88 -6.39
C ALA A 25 -6.31 -21.08 -7.66
N THR A 26 -6.98 -21.12 -8.82
CA THR A 26 -6.34 -21.10 -10.15
C THR A 26 -5.91 -19.69 -10.57
N SER A 27 -6.49 -18.66 -9.96
CA SER A 27 -6.18 -17.26 -10.26
C SER A 27 -5.00 -16.74 -9.42
N LYS A 28 -4.10 -16.02 -10.08
CA LYS A 28 -2.95 -15.35 -9.47
C LYS A 28 -3.32 -13.88 -9.20
N THR A 29 -3.16 -13.44 -7.97
CA THR A 29 -3.36 -12.03 -7.59
C THR A 29 -2.00 -11.35 -7.46
N TYR A 30 -1.83 -10.26 -8.20
CA TYR A 30 -0.60 -9.48 -8.19
C TYR A 30 -0.79 -8.22 -7.35
N HIS A 31 0.24 -7.88 -6.58
CA HIS A 31 0.29 -6.69 -5.76
C HIS A 31 1.62 -5.97 -5.95
N CYS A 32 1.60 -4.65 -5.91
CA CYS A 32 2.78 -3.83 -5.71
C CYS A 32 2.86 -3.46 -4.23
N LEU A 33 3.99 -3.77 -3.62
CA LEU A 33 4.34 -3.35 -2.27
C LEU A 33 5.19 -2.09 -2.38
N TYR A 34 4.89 -1.12 -1.52
CA TYR A 34 5.70 0.08 -1.34
C TYR A 34 5.89 0.31 0.15
N ASP A 35 7.07 0.75 0.52
CA ASP A 35 7.32 1.28 1.85
C ASP A 35 6.82 2.73 1.90
N THR A 36 6.20 3.10 3.01
CA THR A 36 5.69 4.45 3.28
C THR A 36 5.69 4.68 4.78
N THR A 37 5.39 5.90 5.20
CA THR A 37 5.13 6.22 6.60
C THR A 37 3.74 6.83 6.76
N VAL A 38 3.17 6.68 7.96
CA VAL A 38 1.95 7.36 8.38
C VAL A 38 2.32 8.29 9.52
N GLN A 39 2.16 9.59 9.29
CA GLN A 39 2.33 10.60 10.33
C GLN A 39 1.00 10.87 11.00
N CYS A 40 0.93 10.68 12.31
CA CYS A 40 -0.24 11.04 13.12
C CYS A 40 -0.18 12.51 13.53
N THR A 41 -1.34 13.09 13.83
CA THR A 41 -1.45 14.47 14.35
C THR A 41 -0.74 14.66 15.69
N SER A 42 -0.50 13.58 16.44
CA SER A 42 0.32 13.56 17.65
C SER A 42 1.83 13.74 17.39
N GLY A 43 2.27 13.76 16.12
CA GLY A 43 3.68 13.80 15.73
C GLY A 43 4.35 12.42 15.70
N VAL A 44 3.65 11.35 16.10
CA VAL A 44 4.18 9.99 16.01
C VAL A 44 4.17 9.54 14.55
N ILE A 45 5.29 8.97 14.10
CA ILE A 45 5.47 8.43 12.76
C ILE A 45 5.50 6.90 12.85
N PHE A 46 4.65 6.25 12.06
CA PHE A 46 4.61 4.79 11.96
C PHE A 46 5.12 4.32 10.60
N PRO A 47 6.07 3.37 10.54
CA PRO A 47 6.40 2.71 9.29
C PRO A 47 5.20 1.88 8.81
N ALA A 48 4.96 1.90 7.51
CA ALA A 48 3.82 1.27 6.89
C ALA A 48 4.20 0.64 5.56
N GLN A 49 3.57 -0.48 5.23
CA GLN A 49 3.68 -1.10 3.93
C GLN A 49 2.36 -0.91 3.18
N LEU A 50 2.42 -0.17 2.07
CA LEU A 50 1.32 -0.01 1.15
C LEU A 50 1.27 -1.21 0.20
N ARG A 51 0.09 -1.81 0.08
CA ARG A 51 -0.22 -2.93 -0.79
C ARG A 51 -1.27 -2.49 -1.79
N VAL A 52 -0.84 -2.24 -3.01
CA VAL A 52 -1.71 -1.83 -4.11
C VAL A 52 -2.00 -3.07 -4.96
N TYR A 53 -3.27 -3.34 -5.23
CA TYR A 53 -3.61 -4.32 -6.26
C TYR A 53 -3.20 -3.78 -7.64
N SER A 54 -2.44 -4.57 -8.39
CA SER A 54 -1.89 -4.17 -9.68
C SER A 54 -1.94 -5.37 -10.63
N PRO A 55 -2.66 -5.31 -11.76
CA PRO A 55 -2.65 -6.35 -12.78
C PRO A 55 -1.22 -6.65 -13.26
N PHE A 56 -0.98 -7.84 -13.83
CA PHE A 56 0.38 -8.24 -14.23
C PHE A 56 1.07 -7.29 -15.22
N ASN A 57 0.32 -6.59 -16.08
CA ASN A 57 0.86 -5.66 -17.07
C ASN A 57 0.90 -4.20 -16.59
N ASP A 58 0.50 -3.95 -15.35
CA ASP A 58 0.40 -2.60 -14.82
C ASP A 58 1.78 -2.08 -14.38
N THR A 59 1.96 -0.77 -14.45
CA THR A 59 3.27 -0.14 -14.27
C THR A 59 3.50 0.09 -12.78
N VAL A 60 4.57 -0.51 -12.25
CA VAL A 60 5.02 -0.25 -10.88
C VAL A 60 5.47 1.21 -10.80
N HIS A 61 4.95 1.96 -9.82
CA HIS A 61 5.41 3.32 -9.60
C HIS A 61 6.86 3.32 -9.13
N ILE A 62 7.63 4.25 -9.69
CA ILE A 62 9.02 4.43 -9.28
C ILE A 62 9.09 5.01 -7.87
N ASP A 63 10.24 4.84 -7.24
CA ASP A 63 10.55 5.50 -5.97
C ASP A 63 10.43 7.03 -6.13
N ASP A 64 10.20 7.73 -5.01
CA ASP A 64 9.97 9.18 -4.95
C ASP A 64 8.67 9.66 -5.63
N THR A 65 7.73 8.74 -5.90
CA THR A 65 6.38 9.09 -6.38
C THR A 65 5.45 9.40 -5.21
N VAL A 66 4.64 10.46 -5.33
CA VAL A 66 3.53 10.75 -4.40
C VAL A 66 2.21 10.33 -5.02
N THR A 67 1.45 9.49 -4.31
CA THR A 67 0.15 9.00 -4.80
C THR A 67 -0.97 9.35 -3.84
N PHE A 68 -2.13 9.68 -4.38
CA PHE A 68 -3.35 9.77 -3.58
C PHE A 68 -3.97 8.39 -3.47
N VAL A 69 -4.15 7.94 -2.23
CA VAL A 69 -4.59 6.58 -1.93
C VAL A 69 -5.82 6.63 -1.06
N VAL A 70 -6.80 5.78 -1.37
CA VAL A 70 -7.88 5.41 -0.47
C VAL A 70 -7.67 3.95 -0.08
N ALA A 71 -7.44 3.70 1.20
CA ALA A 71 -7.01 2.39 1.67
C ALA A 71 -7.66 1.96 2.99
N ARG A 72 -7.73 0.65 3.16
CA ARG A 72 -8.04 0.01 4.44
C ARG A 72 -6.75 -0.33 5.15
N THR A 73 -6.54 0.22 6.33
CA THR A 73 -5.38 -0.07 7.17
C THR A 73 -5.70 -1.14 8.19
N TYR A 74 -4.73 -2.00 8.40
CA TYR A 74 -4.70 -2.98 9.46
C TYR A 74 -3.54 -2.66 10.39
N ILE A 75 -3.85 -2.56 11.68
CA ILE A 75 -2.87 -2.32 12.75
C ILE A 75 -2.61 -3.65 13.45
N PRO A 76 -1.55 -4.40 13.10
CA PRO A 76 -1.12 -5.53 13.89
C PRO A 76 -0.64 -5.03 15.27
N LYS A 77 -0.71 -5.91 16.27
CA LYS A 77 -0.43 -5.56 17.66
C LYS A 77 0.98 -4.98 17.89
N TRP A 78 1.93 -5.21 16.98
CA TRP A 78 3.31 -4.77 17.12
C TRP A 78 3.95 -4.40 15.76
N HIS A 79 4.39 -3.15 15.68
CA HIS A 79 5.41 -2.57 14.80
C HIS A 79 5.10 -2.00 13.40
N PHE A 80 4.17 -2.53 12.59
CA PHE A 80 4.04 -2.07 11.19
C PHE A 80 2.61 -1.98 10.69
N LEU A 81 2.22 -0.88 10.06
CA LEU A 81 0.89 -0.73 9.47
C LEU A 81 0.84 -1.43 8.11
N ILE A 82 -0.18 -2.26 7.86
CA ILE A 82 -0.44 -2.79 6.52
C ILE A 82 -1.58 -1.97 5.91
N VAL A 83 -1.30 -1.32 4.78
CA VAL A 83 -2.25 -0.43 4.09
C VAL A 83 -2.69 -1.11 2.80
N HIS A 84 -3.93 -1.60 2.72
CA HIS A 84 -4.49 -2.20 1.52
C HIS A 84 -5.22 -1.14 0.68
N ALA A 85 -4.72 -0.88 -0.51
CA ALA A 85 -5.20 0.18 -1.38
C ALA A 85 -5.71 -0.35 -2.72
N HIS A 86 -6.71 0.36 -3.24
CA HIS A 86 -6.97 0.42 -4.68
C HIS A 86 -6.44 1.78 -5.13
N LEU A 87 -5.51 1.82 -6.08
CA LEU A 87 -4.98 3.08 -6.58
C LEU A 87 -6.13 3.87 -7.23
N SER A 88 -6.28 5.15 -6.87
CA SER A 88 -7.31 6.03 -7.44
C SER A 88 -6.74 7.14 -8.33
N SER A 89 -5.49 7.60 -8.09
CA SER A 89 -4.82 8.57 -8.97
C SER A 89 -3.35 8.79 -8.57
N VAL A 90 -2.45 8.85 -9.55
CA VAL A 90 -1.07 9.34 -9.39
C VAL A 90 -1.07 10.85 -9.64
N LEU A 91 -0.50 11.64 -8.73
CA LEU A 91 -0.23 13.05 -9.00
C LEU A 91 1.20 13.15 -9.49
N GLY A 92 1.38 13.25 -10.81
CA GLY A 92 2.69 13.45 -11.42
C GLY A 92 2.83 12.72 -12.75
N SER A 93 2.53 13.43 -13.83
CA SER A 93 3.12 13.24 -15.16
C SER A 93 3.26 14.61 -15.80
#